data_AF-A0A133VA32-F1
#
_entry.id   AF-A0A133VA32-F1
#
_cell.length_a   1.000
_cell.length_b   1.000
_cell.length_c   1.000
_cell.angle_alpha   90.00
_cell.angle_beta   90.00
_cell.angle_gamma   90.00
#
_symmetry.space_group_name_H-M   'P 1'
#
loop_
_entity.id
_entity.type
_entity.pdbx_description
1 polymer ?
#
loop_
_entity_poly.entity_id
_entity_poly.type
_entity_poly.pdbx_seq_one_letter_code
_entity_poly.pdbx_strand_id
1 'polypeptide(L)' 'MSQKDLIYVGDKPVMKYVQAIITQIGEGAEEVSVKARGRAINRAADAAEIVRNRFLEKYDIREIKTGTERWYE' A
#
# COMPACT_ATOMS: atom_id res chain seq x y z
N MET A 1 7.33 3.95 -13.42
CA MET A 1 7.09 3.23 -12.16
C MET A 1 7.86 1.93 -12.22
N SER A 2 8.86 1.78 -11.35
CA SER A 2 9.59 0.52 -11.26
C SER A 2 8.72 -0.49 -10.52
N GLN A 3 8.90 -1.79 -10.75
CA GLN A 3 8.24 -2.84 -9.95
C GLN A 3 8.56 -2.72 -8.44
N LYS A 4 9.60 -1.94 -8.09
CA LYS A 4 10.01 -1.62 -6.74
C LYS A 4 9.02 -0.78 -5.93
N ASP A 5 8.09 -0.08 -6.58
CA ASP A 5 7.20 0.89 -5.90
C ASP A 5 5.80 0.32 -5.63
N LEU A 6 5.65 -1.01 -5.74
CA LEU A 6 4.36 -1.70 -5.68
C LEU A 6 4.32 -2.71 -4.54
N ILE A 7 3.34 -2.57 -3.65
CA ILE A 7 3.13 -3.45 -2.50
C ILE A 7 1.78 -4.17 -2.64
N TYR A 8 1.83 -5.50 -2.71
CA TYR A 8 0.63 -6.35 -2.70
C TYR A 8 0.26 -6.76 -1.27
N VAL A 9 -0.97 -6.45 -0.88
CA VAL A 9 -1.51 -6.79 0.44
C VAL A 9 -2.31 -8.09 0.35
N GLY A 10 -1.90 -9.04 1.18
CA GLY A 10 -2.52 -10.34 1.39
C GLY A 10 -2.63 -10.59 2.89
N ASP A 11 -2.46 -11.83 3.35
CA ASP A 11 -2.80 -12.24 4.72
C ASP A 11 -1.73 -12.05 5.79
N LYS A 12 -0.64 -11.32 5.51
CA LYS A 12 0.35 -10.98 6.54
C LYS A 12 -0.24 -9.96 7.54
N PRO A 13 0.31 -9.83 8.76
CA PRO A 13 -0.10 -8.78 9.69
C PRO A 13 0.10 -7.37 9.10
N VAL A 14 -0.78 -6.43 9.44
CA VAL A 14 -0.79 -5.05 8.88
C VAL A 14 0.56 -4.36 8.99
N MET A 15 1.26 -4.52 10.12
CA MET A 15 2.55 -3.88 10.38
C MET A 15 3.66 -4.32 9.43
N LYS A 16 3.57 -5.52 8.82
CA LYS A 16 4.53 -5.94 7.78
C LYS A 16 4.40 -5.09 6.52
N TYR A 17 3.19 -4.67 6.18
CA TYR A 17 2.93 -3.79 5.04
C TYR A 17 3.34 -2.36 5.35
N VAL A 18 3.06 -1.88 6.57
CA VAL A 18 3.55 -0.57 7.05
C VAL A 18 5.07 -0.49 6.94
N GLN A 19 5.79 -1.50 7.42
CA GLN A 19 7.25 -1.55 7.32
C GLN A 19 7.72 -1.51 5.87
N ALA A 20 7.08 -2.27 4.97
CA ALA A 20 7.44 -2.27 3.55
C ALA A 20 7.24 -0.89 2.89
N ILE A 21 6.16 -0.19 3.20
CA ILE A 21 5.89 1.17 2.70
C ILE A 21 6.98 2.14 3.19
N ILE A 22 7.31 2.10 4.48
CA ILE A 22 8.34 2.97 5.07
C ILE A 22 9.71 2.69 4.45
N THR A 23 10.06 1.42 4.24
CA THR A 23 11.33 1.04 3.62
C THR A 23 11.44 1.59 2.20
N GLN A 24 10.40 1.44 1.36
CA GLN A 24 10.43 1.95 -0.03
C GLN A 24 10.59 3.48 -0.06
N ILE A 25 9.86 4.19 0.80
CA ILE A 25 9.97 5.64 0.92
C ILE A 25 11.37 6.04 1.40
N GLY A 26 11.92 5.33 2.40
CA GLY A 26 13.28 5.55 2.89
C GLY A 26 14.38 5.25 1.87
N GLU A 27 14.12 4.37 0.90
CA GLU A 27 14.99 4.09 -0.25
C GLU A 27 14.87 5.13 -1.38
N GLY A 28 14.03 6.15 -1.21
CA GLY A 28 13.88 7.27 -2.13
C GLY A 28 12.69 7.16 -3.09
N ALA A 29 11.73 6.26 -2.82
CA ALA A 29 10.49 6.23 -3.60
C ALA A 29 9.63 7.48 -3.30
N GLU A 30 9.34 8.27 -4.33
CA GLU A 30 8.44 9.43 -4.23
C GLU A 30 6.97 9.00 -4.10
N GLU A 31 6.63 7.84 -4.65
CA GLU A 31 5.26 7.30 -4.66
C GLU A 31 5.30 5.79 -4.44
N VAL A 32 4.42 5.29 -3.57
CA VAL A 32 4.26 3.86 -3.30
C VAL A 32 2.81 3.46 -3.56
N SER A 33 2.62 2.49 -4.44
CA SER A 33 1.31 1.93 -4.76
C SER A 33 0.99 0.72 -3.87
N VAL A 34 -0.11 0.78 -3.13
CA VAL A 34 -0.62 -0.35 -2.33
C VAL A 34 -1.82 -0.97 -3.04
N LYS A 35 -1.71 -2.25 -3.41
CA LYS A 35 -2.79 -2.98 -4.11
C LYS A 35 -3.29 -4.15 -3.28
N ALA A 36 -4.60 -4.34 -3.27
CA ALA A 36 -5.27 -5.42 -2.56
C ALA A 36 -6.55 -5.83 -3.29
N ARG A 37 -7.04 -7.03 -2.98
CA ARG A 37 -8.33 -7.54 -3.47
C ARG A 37 -9.09 -8.27 -2.37
N GLY A 38 -10.42 -8.30 -2.50
CA GLY A 38 -11.31 -8.98 -1.55
C GLY A 38 -11.11 -8.47 -0.11
N ARG A 39 -11.06 -9.41 0.86
CA ARG A 39 -10.93 -9.06 2.29
C ARG A 39 -9.67 -8.26 2.64
N ALA A 40 -8.63 -8.34 1.80
CA ALA A 40 -7.36 -7.67 2.07
C ALA A 40 -7.42 -6.15 1.83
N ILE A 41 -8.49 -5.63 1.21
CA ILE A 41 -8.68 -4.18 0.98
C ILE A 41 -8.67 -3.42 2.31
N ASN A 42 -9.35 -3.93 3.34
CA ASN A 42 -9.36 -3.30 4.66
C ASN A 42 -7.94 -3.18 5.23
N ARG A 43 -7.14 -4.23 5.10
CA ARG A 43 -5.75 -4.26 5.58
C ARG A 43 -4.85 -3.29 4.81
N ALA A 44 -5.12 -3.07 3.52
CA ALA A 44 -4.39 -2.08 2.73
C ALA A 44 -4.75 -0.65 3.15
N ALA A 45 -6.03 -0.38 3.39
CA ALA A 45 -6.48 0.90 3.93
C ALA A 45 -5.85 1.17 5.31
N ASP A 46 -5.89 0.19 6.22
CA ASP A 46 -5.26 0.29 7.54
C ASP A 46 -3.77 0.61 7.44
N ALA A 47 -3.03 -0.08 6.55
CA ALA A 47 -1.60 0.16 6.37
C ALA A 47 -1.31 1.57 5.85
N ALA A 48 -2.07 2.06 4.86
CA ALA A 48 -1.92 3.41 4.32
C ALA A 48 -2.21 4.48 5.38
N GLU A 49 -3.28 4.32 6.16
CA GLU A 49 -3.67 5.23 7.23
C GLU A 49 -2.65 5.26 8.38
N ILE A 50 -2.14 4.10 8.79
CA ILE A 50 -1.09 4.03 9.82
C ILE A 50 0.16 4.78 9.35
N VAL A 51 0.58 4.60 8.09
CA VAL A 51 1.75 5.30 7.56
C VAL A 51 1.55 6.81 7.56
N ARG A 52 0.42 7.29 7.00
CA ARG A 52 0.08 8.71 6.93
C ARG A 52 0.02 9.36 8.31
N ASN A 53 -0.72 8.74 9.24
CA ASN A 53 -1.05 9.39 10.51
C ASN A 53 0.05 9.22 11.57
N ARG A 54 0.91 8.20 11.48
CA ARG A 54 1.86 7.87 12.55
C ARG A 54 3.33 8.03 12.17
N PHE A 55 3.67 7.95 10.89
CA PHE A 55 5.07 7.86 10.46
C PHE A 55 5.50 8.94 9.49
N LEU A 56 4.58 9.45 8.65
CA LEU A 56 4.94 10.26 7.50
C LEU A 56 3.95 11.41 7.29
N GLU A 57 3.96 12.40 8.19
CA GLU A 57 3.08 13.59 8.11
C GLU A 57 3.18 14.38 6.79
N LYS A 58 4.29 14.23 6.07
CA LYS A 58 4.55 14.90 4.77
C LYS A 58 4.01 14.14 3.56
N TYR A 59 3.48 12.93 3.76
CA TYR A 59 2.99 12.08 2.69
C TYR A 59 1.47 12.04 2.75
N ASP A 60 0.84 12.21 1.60
CA ASP A 60 -0.61 12.19 1.47
C ASP A 60 -1.07 11.16 0.44
N ILE A 61 -2.34 10.78 0.51
CA ILE A 61 -2.94 9.83 -0.42
C ILE A 61 -3.21 10.56 -1.75
N ARG A 62 -2.41 10.25 -2.77
CA ARG A 62 -2.55 10.84 -4.09
C ARG A 62 -3.85 10.43 -4.80
N GLU A 63 -4.18 9.14 -4.78
CA GLU A 63 -5.31 8.59 -5.53
C GLU A 63 -5.79 7.28 -4.90
N ILE A 64 -7.11 7.04 -4.92
CA ILE A 64 -7.71 5.75 -4.58
C ILE A 64 -8.51 5.27 -5.79
N LYS A 65 -8.11 4.11 -6.34
CA LYS A 65 -8.81 3.44 -7.43
C LYS A 65 -9.43 2.14 -6.94
N THR A 66 -10.71 1.95 -7.23
CA THR A 66 -11.42 0.69 -7.00
C THR A 66 -11.81 0.08 -8.34
N GLY A 67 -11.97 -1.24 -8.35
CA GLY A 67 -12.33 -1.97 -9.55
C GLY A 67 -12.59 -3.43 -9.27
N THR A 68 -12.97 -4.17 -10.29
CA THR A 68 -13.15 -5.61 -10.24
C THR A 68 -12.25 -6.23 -11.29
N GLU A 69 -11.31 -7.07 -10.87
CA GLU A 69 -10.58 -7.93 -11.80
C GLU A 69 -11.44 -9.16 -12.11
N ARG A 70 -11.49 -9.56 -13.38
CA ARG A 70 -12.05 -10.86 -13.79
C ARG A 70 -10.89 -11.73 -14.22
N TRP A 71 -10.78 -12.90 -13.62
CA TRP A 71 -9.93 -13.98 -14.11
C TRP A 71 -10.80 -14.78 -15.08
N TYR A 72 -10.68 -14.52 -16.37
CA TYR A 72 -11.08 -15.49 -17.39
C TYR A 72 -9.85 -16.33 -17.70
N GLU A 73 -10.00 -17.65 -17.66
CA GLU A 73 -9.05 -18.61 -18.24
C GLU A 73 -9.08 -18.53 -19.78
#